data_AF-A0A9Q3F3R1-F1
#
_entry.id   AF-A0A9Q3F3R1-F1
#
_cell.length_a   1.000
_cell.length_b   1.000
_cell.length_c   1.000
_cell.angle_alpha   90.00
_cell.angle_beta   90.00
_cell.angle_gamma   90.00
#
_symmetry.space_group_name_H-M   'P 1'
#
loop_
_entity.id
_entity.type
_entity.pdbx_description
1 polymer ?
#
loop_
_entity_poly.entity_id
_entity_poly.type
_entity_poly.pdbx_seq_one_letter_code
_entity_poly.pdbx_strand_id
1 'polypeptide(L)' 'MGLHIYQQTTTISPDCQPPTREYLTNCDNTILNFDLNPKTHPSLFIQSTHNLLRTQNIEPVATDRGNSTDTNAHHHRL' A
#
# COMPACT_ATOMS: atom_id res chain seq x y z
N MET A 1 21.25 29.90 2.41
CA MET A 1 20.25 29.05 1.75
C MET A 1 19.52 28.29 2.85
N GLY A 2 18.20 28.40 2.95
CA GLY A 2 17.42 27.76 4.01
C GLY A 2 17.18 26.28 3.72
N LEU A 3 17.19 25.44 4.74
CA LEU A 3 16.80 24.03 4.63
C LEU A 3 15.27 23.96 4.50
N HIS A 4 14.77 23.38 3.41
CA HIS A 4 13.35 23.10 3.24
C HIS A 4 13.11 21.62 3.53
N ILE A 5 12.35 21.33 4.58
CA ILE A 5 11.98 19.97 4.95
C ILE A 5 10.57 19.72 4.44
N TYR A 6 10.42 18.74 3.56
CA TYR A 6 9.13 18.27 3.07
C TYR A 6 8.80 16.92 3.72
N GLN A 7 7.59 16.78 4.23
CA GLN A 7 7.08 15.55 4.82
C GLN A 7 5.82 15.13 4.06
N GLN A 8 5.76 13.86 3.65
CA GLN A 8 4.60 13.27 3.01
C GLN A 8 3.89 12.37 4.03
N THR A 9 2.61 12.63 4.26
CA THR A 9 1.80 11.88 5.22
C THR A 9 0.60 11.26 4.52
N THR A 10 0.40 9.96 4.70
CA THR A 10 -0.76 9.24 4.21
C THR A 10 -1.64 8.87 5.40
N THR A 11 -2.93 9.19 5.33
CA THR A 11 -3.88 8.84 6.40
C THR A 11 -4.55 7.51 6.10
N ILE A 12 -4.60 6.66 7.13
CA ILE A 12 -5.23 5.35 7.13
C ILE A 12 -6.35 5.31 8.16
N SER A 13 -7.50 4.78 7.76
CA SER A 13 -8.57 4.48 8.70
C SER A 13 -8.23 3.18 9.46
N PRO A 14 -8.55 3.07 10.76
CA PRO A 14 -8.26 1.87 11.57
C PRO A 14 -8.89 0.58 11.03
N ASP A 15 -9.94 0.65 10.19
CA ASP A 15 -10.70 -0.51 9.70
C ASP A 15 -10.06 -1.23 8.48
N CYS A 16 -8.72 -1.26 8.38
CA CYS A 16 -8.01 -1.83 7.22
C CYS A 16 -8.47 -1.25 5.86
N GLN A 17 -8.97 -0.02 5.84
CA GLN A 17 -9.41 0.63 4.61
C GLN A 17 -8.21 1.16 3.83
N PRO A 18 -8.31 1.20 2.49
CA PRO A 18 -7.25 1.80 1.68
C PRO A 18 -7.01 3.26 2.09
N PRO A 19 -5.79 3.77 1.89
CA PRO A 19 -5.47 5.15 2.24
C PRO A 19 -6.42 6.12 1.54
N THR A 20 -7.00 7.04 2.30
CA THR A 20 -8.06 7.94 1.80
C THR A 20 -7.53 9.30 1.39
N ARG A 21 -6.41 9.74 1.97
CA ARG A 21 -5.79 11.02 1.70
C ARG A 21 -4.28 11.02 1.83
N GLU A 22 -3.67 11.91 1.05
CA GLU A 22 -2.24 12.20 1.07
C GLU A 22 -1.97 13.71 1.22
N TYR A 23 -1.02 14.04 2.10
CA TYR A 23 -0.62 15.40 2.40
C TYR A 23 0.86 15.59 2.13
N LEU A 24 1.22 16.73 1.54
CA LEU A 24 2.60 17.22 1.50
C LEU A 24 2.70 18.45 2.39
N THR A 25 3.53 18.37 3.42
CA THR A 25 3.73 19.47 4.38
C THR A 25 5.17 19.97 4.35
N ASN A 26 5.39 21.26 4.60
CA ASN A 26 6.71 21.85 4.83
C ASN A 26 6.67 22.73 6.08
N CYS A 27 7.54 22.44 7.06
CA CYS A 27 7.54 23.14 8.35
C CYS A 27 6.12 23.30 8.92
N ASP A 28 5.39 22.19 9.00
CA ASP A 28 3.99 22.08 9.47
C ASP A 28 2.91 22.75 8.60
N ASN A 29 3.30 23.44 7.51
CA ASN A 29 2.34 23.98 6.56
C ASN A 29 1.97 22.94 5.51
N THR A 30 0.67 22.67 5.34
CA THR A 30 0.18 21.82 4.24
C THR A 30 0.30 22.58 2.93
N ILE A 31 1.13 22.07 2.03
CA ILE A 31 1.33 22.60 0.67
C ILE A 31 0.34 21.93 -0.29
N LEU A 32 0.15 20.62 -0.17
CA LEU A 32 -0.75 19.84 -1.02
C LEU A 32 -1.60 18.90 -0.17
N ASN A 33 -2.85 18.71 -0.58
CA ASN A 33 -3.81 17.78 0.00
C ASN A 33 -4.60 17.12 -1.13
N PHE A 34 -4.54 15.80 -1.22
CA PHE A 34 -5.22 15.02 -2.25
C PHE A 34 -6.13 13.97 -1.64
N ASP A 35 -7.34 13.87 -2.16
CA ASP A 35 -8.20 12.70 -1.97
C ASP A 35 -7.67 11.55 -2.84
N LEU A 36 -7.29 10.45 -2.19
CA LEU A 36 -6.81 9.24 -2.85
C LEU A 36 -8.01 8.43 -3.33
N ASN A 37 -8.66 8.93 -4.38
CA ASN A 37 -9.73 8.20 -5.05
C ASN A 37 -9.13 7.39 -6.23
N PRO A 38 -9.25 6.05 -6.23
CA PRO A 38 -8.69 5.21 -7.28
C PRO A 38 -9.28 5.49 -8.68
N LYS A 39 -10.45 6.13 -8.76
CA LYS A 39 -11.11 6.47 -10.03
C LYS A 39 -10.57 7.77 -10.64
N THR A 40 -10.07 8.70 -9.83
CA THR A 40 -9.59 10.00 -10.31
C THR A 40 -8.07 10.02 -10.45
N HIS A 41 -7.35 9.37 -9.52
CA HIS A 41 -5.89 9.33 -9.49
C HIS A 41 -5.37 7.91 -9.21
N PRO A 42 -5.56 6.96 -10.14
CA PRO A 42 -5.24 5.55 -9.93
C PRO A 42 -3.76 5.32 -9.59
N SER A 43 -2.84 6.02 -10.26
CA SER A 43 -1.40 5.86 -10.03
C SER A 43 -0.97 6.34 -8.64
N LEU A 44 -1.52 7.47 -8.17
CA LEU A 44 -1.25 7.99 -6.82
C LEU A 44 -1.81 7.03 -5.76
N PHE A 45 -3.04 6.53 -5.97
CA PHE A 45 -3.65 5.54 -5.07
C PHE A 45 -2.80 4.26 -4.94
N ILE A 46 -2.32 3.70 -6.05
CA ILE A 46 -1.45 2.50 -6.05
C ILE A 46 -0.12 2.80 -5.33
N GLN A 47 0.51 3.95 -5.63
CA GLN A 47 1.78 4.32 -5.02
C GLN A 47 1.66 4.51 -3.50
N SER A 48 0.64 5.22 -3.02
CA SER A 48 0.42 5.44 -1.59
C SER A 48 0.10 4.12 -0.88
N THR A 49 -0.67 3.23 -1.50
CA THR A 49 -0.95 1.88 -0.96
C THR A 49 0.31 1.03 -0.88
N HIS A 50 1.17 1.05 -1.91
CA HIS A 50 2.43 0.31 -1.93
C HIS A 50 3.41 0.82 -0.86
N ASN A 51 3.53 2.15 -0.74
CA ASN A 51 4.38 2.76 0.30
C ASN A 51 3.89 2.39 1.70
N LEU A 52 2.57 2.43 1.92
CA LEU A 52 1.96 2.05 3.20
C LEU A 52 2.27 0.59 3.56
N LEU A 53 2.09 -0.36 2.63
CA LEU A 53 2.42 -1.77 2.84
C LEU A 53 3.89 -1.97 3.23
N ARG A 54 4.79 -1.25 2.55
CA ARG A 54 6.23 -1.27 2.85
C ARG A 54 6.54 -0.72 4.25
N THR A 55 5.87 0.36 4.67
CA THR A 55 6.09 0.98 5.99
C THR A 55 5.51 0.12 7.13
N GLN A 56 4.43 -0.61 6.89
CA GLN A 56 3.83 -1.54 7.86
C GLN A 56 4.61 -2.87 7.99
N ASN A 57 5.74 -3.03 7.30
CA ASN A 57 6.53 -4.27 7.25
C ASN A 57 5.69 -5.49 6.81
N ILE A 58 4.65 -5.26 6.00
CA ILE A 58 3.87 -6.31 5.35
C ILE A 58 4.56 -6.53 4.01
N GLU A 59 5.53 -7.46 3.97
CA GLU A 59 6.12 -7.85 2.70
C GLU A 59 5.00 -8.36 1.78
N PRO A 60 4.98 -7.96 0.49
CA PRO A 60 4.06 -8.56 -0.46
C PRO A 60 4.35 -10.05 -0.48
N VAL A 61 3.39 -10.89 -0.09
CA VAL A 61 3.49 -12.34 -0.28
C VAL A 61 3.79 -12.55 -1.75
N ALA A 62 5.01 -13.00 -2.04
CA ALA A 62 5.37 -13.44 -3.36
C ALA A 62 4.38 -14.55 -3.71
N THR A 63 3.52 -14.30 -4.70
CA THR A 63 2.74 -15.37 -5.32
C THR A 63 3.77 -16.30 -5.95
N ASP A 64 4.12 -17.37 -5.24
CA ASP A 64 4.96 -18.45 -5.76
C ASP A 64 4.22 -19.05 -6.95
N ARG A 65 4.58 -18.56 -8.14
CA ARG A 65 4.08 -19.07 -9.40
C ARG A 65 4.94 -20.27 -9.76
N GLY A 66 4.65 -21.38 -9.11
CA GLY A 66 4.91 -22.71 -9.65
C GLY A 66 5.96 -23.53 -8.90
N ASN A 67 5.48 -24.37 -7.98
CA ASN A 67 5.89 -25.76 -7.96
C ASN A 67 4.76 -26.65 -7.36
N SER A 68 3.76 -26.97 -8.18
CA SER A 68 2.85 -28.07 -7.86
C SER A 68 3.60 -29.37 -8.12
N THR A 69 4.32 -29.88 -7.11
CA THR A 69 4.77 -31.28 -7.10
C THR A 69 3.70 -32.12 -6.41
N ASP A 70 3.15 -33.07 -7.15
CA ASP A 70 2.17 -34.08 -6.74
C ASP A 70 2.33 -34.61 -5.32
N THR A 71 1.23 -34.65 -4.57
CA THR A 71 1.07 -35.65 -3.49
C THR A 71 -0.20 -36.44 -3.74
N ASN A 72 -0.01 -37.52 -4.49
CA ASN A 72 -0.77 -38.77 -4.51
C ASN A 72 -1.91 -38.89 -3.47
N ALA A 73 -3.16 -38.79 -3.93
CA ALA A 73 -4.34 -39.23 -3.21
C ALA A 73 -5.00 -40.40 -3.97
N HIS A 74 -4.35 -41.55 -4.00
CA HIS A 74 -5.00 -42.83 -4.28
C HIS A 74 -5.26 -43.55 -2.95
N HIS A 75 -6.44 -43.36 -2.36
CA HIS A 75 -6.97 -44.27 -1.36
C HIS A 75 -8.46 -44.55 -1.60
N HIS A 76 -8.66 -45.73 -2.18
CA HIS A 76 -9.66 -46.74 -1.82
C HIS A 76 -11.11 -46.28 -1.64
N ARG A 77 -11.86 -46.48 -2.72
CA ARG A 77 -13.31 -46.71 -2.73
C ARG A 77 -13.58 -48.07 -2.03
N LEU A 78 -14.41 -48.08 -0.99
CA LEU A 78 -15.18 -49.24 -0.52
C LEU A 78 -16.65 -48.80 -0.48
#